data_AF-A0A397SWG7-F1
#
_entry.id   AF-A0A397SWG7-F1
#
_cell.length_a   1.000
_cell.length_b   1.000
_cell.length_c   1.000
_cell.angle_alpha   90.00
_cell.angle_beta   90.00
_cell.angle_gamma   90.00
#
_symmetry.space_group_name_H-M   'P 1'
#
loop_
_entity.id
_entity.type
_entity.pdbx_description
1 polymer ?
#
loop_
_entity_poly.entity_id
_entity_poly.type
_entity_poly.pdbx_seq_one_letter_code
_entity_poly.pdbx_strand_id
1 'polypeptide(L)'
;MARVMHNMSDRNEYEYFVRFFYYINNHFIPTPTPAPTTPTITFMLPYIKFVNYPKDYNFLLELIKPQPSPFVKIKNEDIYKTWNGEALINFKWNKYGKCYYTIIWISFMALLGCFTAVATIPQQHINEDTQKQLLIASIALGSIHLSFEIRQFIYDYIKWFKDFWNIFGM
;
A
#
# COMPACT_ATOMS: atom_id res chain seq x y z
N MET A 1 -19.52 16.55 -26.21
CA MET A 1 -18.23 15.90 -26.55
C MET A 1 -17.24 15.92 -25.39
N ALA A 2 -17.05 17.05 -24.69
CA ALA A 2 -16.14 17.15 -23.53
C ALA A 2 -16.47 16.19 -22.35
N ARG A 3 -17.76 15.96 -22.05
CA ARG A 3 -18.21 15.03 -20.98
C ARG A 3 -17.90 13.55 -21.27
N VAL A 4 -17.73 13.18 -22.54
CA VAL A 4 -17.44 11.79 -22.96
C VAL A 4 -15.92 11.54 -22.95
N MET A 5 -15.11 12.56 -23.23
CA MET A 5 -13.64 12.45 -23.17
C MET A 5 -13.11 12.37 -21.73
N HIS A 6 -13.71 13.09 -20.78
CA HIS A 6 -13.37 12.96 -19.35
C HIS A 6 -13.59 11.53 -18.84
N ASN A 7 -14.72 10.91 -19.19
CA ASN A 7 -15.05 9.54 -18.77
C ASN A 7 -14.20 8.45 -19.47
N MET A 8 -13.53 8.75 -20.59
CA MET A 8 -12.61 7.81 -21.25
C MET A 8 -11.20 7.86 -20.65
N SER A 9 -10.74 9.04 -20.18
CA SER A 9 -9.43 9.19 -19.54
C SER A 9 -9.37 8.45 -18.21
N ASP A 10 -10.40 8.60 -17.36
CA ASP A 10 -10.51 7.91 -16.07
C ASP A 10 -10.53 6.37 -16.21
N ARG A 11 -11.13 5.86 -17.31
CA ARG A 11 -11.22 4.41 -17.57
C ARG A 11 -9.86 3.81 -17.96
N ASN A 12 -9.08 4.54 -18.74
CA ASN A 12 -7.75 4.10 -19.16
C ASN A 12 -6.76 4.11 -18.00
N GLU A 13 -6.72 5.19 -17.20
CA GLU A 13 -5.84 5.25 -16.02
C GLU A 13 -6.13 4.13 -15.01
N TYR A 14 -7.41 3.84 -14.76
CA TYR A 14 -7.81 2.72 -13.90
C TYR A 14 -7.34 1.37 -14.46
N GLU A 15 -7.47 1.13 -15.77
CA GLU A 15 -6.95 -0.10 -16.40
C GLU A 15 -5.43 -0.22 -16.29
N TYR A 16 -4.69 0.87 -16.49
CA TYR A 16 -3.23 0.87 -16.35
C TYR A 16 -2.81 0.57 -14.90
N PHE A 17 -3.49 1.19 -13.93
CA PHE A 17 -3.26 0.92 -12.52
C PHE A 17 -3.52 -0.54 -12.16
N VAL A 18 -4.64 -1.12 -12.63
CA VAL A 18 -4.98 -2.53 -12.39
C VAL A 18 -3.98 -3.47 -13.06
N ARG A 19 -3.55 -3.19 -14.30
CA ARG A 19 -2.53 -3.98 -15.01
C ARG A 19 -1.18 -3.90 -14.34
N PHE A 20 -0.77 -2.71 -13.91
CA PHE A 20 0.47 -2.51 -13.16
C PHE A 20 0.42 -3.27 -11.83
N PHE A 21 -0.68 -3.14 -11.08
CA PHE A 21 -0.86 -3.88 -9.83
C PHE A 21 -0.84 -5.39 -10.05
N TYR A 22 -1.50 -5.89 -11.10
CA TYR A 22 -1.49 -7.32 -11.47
C TYR A 22 -0.10 -7.81 -11.89
N TYR A 23 0.63 -7.01 -12.67
CA TYR A 23 2.01 -7.31 -13.09
C TYR A 23 2.94 -7.41 -11.88
N ILE A 24 2.88 -6.44 -10.98
CA ILE A 24 3.66 -6.44 -9.74
C ILE A 24 3.26 -7.61 -8.85
N ASN A 25 1.95 -7.90 -8.71
CA ASN A 25 1.50 -9.05 -7.93
C ASN A 25 2.05 -10.37 -8.47
N ASN A 26 2.02 -10.58 -9.78
CA ASN A 26 2.54 -11.81 -10.38
C ASN A 26 4.06 -11.93 -10.34
N HIS A 27 4.77 -10.80 -10.30
CA HIS A 27 6.23 -10.78 -10.23
C HIS A 27 6.77 -10.96 -8.80
N PHE A 28 6.07 -10.40 -7.80
CA PHE A 28 6.52 -10.40 -6.41
C PHE A 28 5.78 -11.39 -5.50
N ILE A 29 4.57 -11.84 -5.86
CA ILE A 29 3.92 -12.96 -5.19
C ILE A 29 4.35 -14.24 -5.93
N PRO A 30 5.13 -15.14 -5.30
CA PRO A 30 5.45 -16.41 -5.93
C PRO A 30 4.15 -17.15 -6.25
N THR A 31 4.02 -17.55 -7.52
CA THR A 31 2.97 -18.50 -7.93
C THR A 31 3.12 -19.75 -7.07
N PRO A 32 2.02 -20.32 -6.54
CA PRO A 32 2.12 -21.55 -5.78
C PRO A 32 2.66 -22.63 -6.71
N THR A 33 3.91 -23.04 -6.47
CA THR A 33 4.53 -24.17 -7.15
C THR A 33 3.70 -25.42 -6.87
N PRO A 34 3.52 -26.35 -7.84
CA PRO A 34 2.82 -27.59 -7.61
C PRO A 34 3.43 -28.31 -6.40
N ALA A 35 2.59 -28.72 -5.45
CA ALA A 35 3.05 -29.32 -4.21
C ALA A 35 3.81 -30.63 -4.50
N PRO A 36 5.00 -30.85 -3.92
CA PRO A 36 5.68 -32.14 -4.02
C PRO A 36 4.87 -33.21 -3.30
N THR A 37 4.88 -34.45 -3.82
CA THR A 37 4.19 -35.64 -3.30
C THR A 37 4.79 -36.19 -2.00
N THR A 38 5.67 -35.43 -1.34
CA THR A 38 6.31 -35.83 -0.08
C THR A 38 5.39 -35.54 1.12
N PRO A 39 5.31 -36.46 2.10
CA PRO A 39 4.55 -36.22 3.31
C PRO A 39 5.12 -34.98 4.02
N THR A 40 4.27 -33.96 4.14
CA THR A 40 4.65 -32.65 4.69
C THR A 40 3.94 -32.46 6.02
N ILE A 41 4.71 -32.39 7.11
CA ILE A 41 4.17 -32.04 8.44
C ILE A 41 3.85 -30.55 8.42
N THR A 42 2.56 -30.21 8.38
CA THR A 42 2.09 -28.83 8.40
C THR A 42 1.89 -28.40 9.85
N PHE A 43 2.80 -27.57 10.37
CA PHE A 43 2.62 -26.93 11.66
C PHE A 43 1.47 -25.91 11.58
N MET A 44 0.35 -26.22 12.25
CA MET A 44 -0.77 -25.29 12.38
C MET A 44 -0.48 -24.28 13.49
N LEU A 45 -0.34 -23.01 13.11
CA LEU A 45 -0.25 -21.93 14.07
C LEU A 45 -1.61 -21.76 14.78
N PRO A 46 -1.67 -21.65 16.12
CA PRO A 46 -2.92 -21.52 16.89
C PRO A 46 -3.64 -20.18 16.66
N TYR A 47 -3.10 -19.32 15.80
CA TYR A 47 -3.59 -17.98 15.46
C TYR A 47 -4.61 -18.00 14.29
N ILE A 48 -5.57 -18.92 14.32
CA ILE A 48 -6.56 -19.16 13.24
C ILE A 48 -7.41 -17.90 12.93
N LYS A 49 -7.70 -17.07 13.93
CA LYS A 49 -8.48 -15.84 13.77
C LYS A 49 -7.75 -14.69 13.05
N PHE A 50 -6.47 -14.86 12.73
CA PHE A 50 -5.64 -13.82 12.09
C PHE A 50 -5.44 -14.01 10.58
N VAL A 51 -6.07 -15.05 10.03
CA VAL A 51 -5.95 -15.45 8.62
C VAL A 51 -7.24 -15.16 7.85
N ASN A 52 -8.40 -15.13 8.51
CA ASN A 52 -9.70 -14.96 7.87
C ASN A 52 -10.24 -13.52 8.03
N TYR A 53 -10.67 -12.94 6.91
CA TYR A 53 -11.47 -11.71 6.92
C TYR A 53 -12.89 -11.98 7.42
N PRO A 54 -13.58 -10.98 8.00
CA PRO A 54 -14.98 -11.11 8.38
C PRO A 54 -15.85 -11.42 7.16
N LYS A 55 -16.89 -12.24 7.35
CA LYS A 55 -17.80 -12.67 6.28
C LYS A 55 -18.50 -11.49 5.61
N ASP A 56 -18.83 -10.46 6.39
CA ASP A 56 -19.53 -9.25 5.93
C ASP A 56 -18.54 -8.14 5.53
N TYR A 57 -17.53 -8.51 4.76
CA TYR A 57 -16.48 -7.60 4.29
C TYR A 57 -17.02 -6.59 3.27
N ASN A 58 -16.76 -5.30 3.51
CA ASN A 58 -17.11 -4.21 2.61
C ASN A 58 -15.86 -3.42 2.22
N PHE A 59 -15.44 -3.53 0.95
CA PHE A 59 -14.24 -2.87 0.42
C PHE A 59 -14.26 -1.34 0.61
N LEU A 60 -15.38 -0.69 0.30
CA LEU A 60 -15.50 0.78 0.41
C LEU A 60 -15.41 1.26 1.86
N LEU A 61 -16.02 0.53 2.80
CA LEU A 61 -15.93 0.84 4.22
C LEU A 61 -14.52 0.61 4.74
N GLU A 62 -13.81 -0.42 4.25
CA GLU A 62 -12.42 -0.67 4.64
C GLU A 62 -11.46 0.41 4.12
N LEU A 63 -11.75 0.99 2.96
CA LEU A 63 -10.99 2.09 2.41
C LEU A 63 -11.12 3.35 3.31
N ILE A 64 -12.33 3.68 3.78
CA ILE A 64 -12.57 4.87 4.60
C ILE A 64 -12.19 4.65 6.07
N LYS A 65 -12.55 3.50 6.63
CA LYS A 65 -12.38 3.16 8.05
C LYS A 65 -12.05 1.67 8.22
N PRO A 66 -10.77 1.28 8.14
CA PRO A 66 -10.38 -0.11 8.28
C PRO A 66 -10.72 -0.61 9.70
N GLN A 67 -11.22 -1.85 9.80
CA GLN A 67 -11.42 -2.46 11.11
C GLN A 67 -10.06 -2.75 11.74
N PRO A 68 -9.90 -2.54 13.07
CA PRO A 68 -8.65 -2.87 13.74
C PRO A 68 -8.37 -4.36 13.58
N SER A 69 -7.20 -4.68 13.04
CA SER A 69 -6.71 -6.05 13.03
C SER A 69 -6.64 -6.59 14.46
N PRO A 70 -7.00 -7.86 14.71
CA PRO A 70 -6.81 -8.51 16.01
C PRO A 70 -5.37 -8.38 16.54
N PHE A 71 -4.36 -8.22 15.66
CA PHE A 71 -2.98 -7.94 16.05
C PHE A 71 -2.82 -6.60 16.79
N VAL A 72 -3.53 -5.56 16.33
CA VAL A 72 -3.45 -4.22 16.94
C VAL A 72 -4.11 -4.23 18.32
N LYS A 73 -5.16 -5.06 18.49
CA LYS A 73 -5.86 -5.20 19.77
C LYS A 73 -5.03 -5.97 20.80
N ILE A 74 -4.21 -6.92 20.37
CA ILE A 74 -3.38 -7.72 21.28
C ILE A 74 -2.05 -6.99 21.49
N LYS A 75 -2.04 -6.12 22.50
CA LYS A 75 -0.82 -5.42 22.96
C LYS A 75 0.01 -6.30 23.89
N ASN A 76 0.21 -7.58 23.52
CA ASN A 76 1.10 -8.47 24.26
C ASN A 76 2.41 -8.63 23.49
N GLU A 77 3.48 -8.02 24.03
CA GLU A 77 4.84 -8.10 23.50
C GLU A 77 5.35 -9.56 23.46
N ASP A 78 4.83 -10.43 24.33
CA ASP A 78 5.26 -11.82 24.44
C ASP A 78 5.04 -12.60 23.13
N ILE A 79 4.10 -12.17 22.29
CA ILE A 79 3.91 -12.77 20.95
C ILE A 79 5.22 -12.73 20.16
N TYR A 80 5.94 -11.62 20.20
CA TYR A 80 7.21 -11.45 19.48
C TYR A 80 8.35 -12.31 20.05
N LYS A 81 8.23 -12.78 21.29
CA LYS A 81 9.24 -13.61 21.97
C LYS A 81 9.01 -15.11 21.75
N THR A 82 7.83 -15.50 21.24
CA THR A 82 7.51 -16.91 20.99
C THR A 82 7.88 -17.33 19.56
N TRP A 83 8.37 -18.56 19.41
CA TRP A 83 8.58 -19.20 18.10
C TRP A 83 7.35 -19.14 17.18
N ASN A 84 6.15 -19.28 17.75
CA ASN A 84 4.89 -19.20 17.02
C ASN A 84 4.61 -17.79 16.48
N GLY A 85 4.92 -16.74 17.25
CA GLY A 85 4.75 -15.37 16.80
C GLY A 85 5.80 -14.95 15.77
N GLU A 86 7.06 -15.38 15.94
CA GLU A 86 8.10 -15.19 14.93
C GLU A 86 7.73 -15.82 13.58
N ALA A 87 7.30 -17.09 13.60
CA ALA A 87 6.85 -17.79 12.40
C ALA A 87 5.67 -17.07 11.71
N LEU A 88 4.72 -16.55 12.49
CA LEU A 88 3.56 -15.82 11.98
C LEU A 88 3.96 -14.50 11.30
N ILE A 89 4.88 -13.74 11.89
CA ILE A 89 5.38 -12.49 11.35
C ILE A 89 6.19 -12.74 10.09
N ASN A 90 7.10 -13.72 10.11
CA ASN A 90 7.88 -14.11 8.93
C ASN A 90 6.98 -14.55 7.78
N PHE A 91 5.93 -15.33 8.05
CA PHE A 91 4.95 -15.70 7.04
C PHE A 91 4.25 -14.46 6.45
N LYS A 92 3.73 -13.55 7.27
CA LYS A 92 3.04 -12.35 6.79
C LYS A 92 3.95 -11.40 6.03
N TRP A 93 5.17 -11.19 6.52
CA TRP A 93 6.18 -10.38 5.84
C TRP A 93 6.55 -10.97 4.48
N ASN A 94 6.86 -12.26 4.44
CA ASN A 94 7.27 -12.92 3.20
C ASN A 94 6.13 -13.05 2.18
N LYS A 95 4.90 -13.25 2.64
CA LYS A 95 3.74 -13.44 1.76
C LYS A 95 3.13 -12.13 1.26
N TYR A 96 3.03 -11.12 2.13
CA TYR A 96 2.33 -9.87 1.82
C TYR A 96 3.24 -8.66 2.02
N GLY A 97 3.95 -8.59 3.16
CA GLY A 97 4.69 -7.40 3.59
C GLY A 97 5.72 -6.91 2.58
N LYS A 98 6.53 -7.82 2.01
CA LYS A 98 7.53 -7.48 0.98
C LYS A 98 6.91 -6.78 -0.23
N CYS A 99 5.80 -7.29 -0.76
CA CYS A 99 5.15 -6.73 -1.93
C CYS A 99 4.62 -5.32 -1.64
N TYR A 100 3.86 -5.16 -0.55
CA TYR A 100 3.34 -3.85 -0.14
C TYR A 100 4.46 -2.84 0.13
N TYR A 101 5.50 -3.24 0.86
CA TYR A 101 6.65 -2.39 1.15
C TYR A 101 7.32 -1.89 -0.13
N THR A 102 7.60 -2.79 -1.08
CA THR A 102 8.23 -2.43 -2.35
C THR A 102 7.37 -1.46 -3.17
N ILE A 103 6.04 -1.68 -3.24
CA ILE A 103 5.13 -0.79 -3.98
C ILE A 103 5.11 0.61 -3.36
N ILE A 104 4.99 0.69 -2.03
CA ILE A 104 4.97 1.97 -1.31
C ILE A 104 6.30 2.70 -1.51
N TRP A 105 7.42 1.98 -1.41
CA TRP A 105 8.76 2.52 -1.58
C TRP A 105 8.99 3.07 -3.00
N ILE A 106 8.60 2.33 -4.05
CA ILE A 106 8.70 2.79 -5.44
C ILE A 106 7.83 4.03 -5.66
N SER A 107 6.61 4.04 -5.13
CA SER A 107 5.68 5.18 -5.26
C SER A 107 6.24 6.43 -4.60
N PHE A 108 6.84 6.29 -3.42
CA PHE A 108 7.51 7.38 -2.71
C PHE A 108 8.72 7.90 -3.47
N MET A 109 9.57 7.01 -4.00
CA MET A 109 10.72 7.40 -4.82
C MET A 109 10.31 8.10 -6.12
N ALA A 110 9.21 7.66 -6.75
CA ALA A 110 8.66 8.32 -7.94
C ALA A 110 8.16 9.74 -7.62
N LEU A 111 7.42 9.91 -6.52
CA LEU A 111 6.97 11.22 -6.04
C LEU A 111 8.16 12.17 -5.80
N LEU A 112 9.17 11.69 -5.06
CA LEU A 112 10.38 12.45 -4.76
C LEU A 112 11.15 12.83 -6.03
N GLY A 113 11.31 11.88 -6.96
CA GLY A 113 11.96 12.10 -8.25
C GLY A 113 11.24 13.13 -9.12
N CYS A 114 9.92 13.01 -9.28
CA CYS A 114 9.12 13.97 -10.05
C CYS A 114 9.19 15.37 -9.43
N PHE A 115 9.04 15.48 -8.10
CA PHE A 115 9.08 16.76 -7.40
C PHE A 115 10.45 17.44 -7.52
N THR A 116 11.54 16.70 -7.27
CA THR A 116 12.90 17.23 -7.35
C THR A 116 13.28 17.63 -8.77
N ALA A 117 12.90 16.84 -9.78
CA ALA A 117 13.14 17.18 -11.19
C ALA A 117 12.47 18.51 -11.58
N VAL A 118 11.21 18.71 -11.17
CA VAL A 118 10.47 19.96 -11.43
C VAL A 118 11.08 21.14 -10.64
N ALA A 119 11.54 20.92 -9.41
CA ALA A 119 12.07 21.98 -8.55
C ALA A 119 13.50 22.41 -8.90
N THR A 120 14.34 21.51 -9.43
CA THR A 120 15.76 21.79 -9.67
C THR A 120 16.07 22.20 -11.10
N ILE A 121 15.27 21.76 -12.08
CA ILE A 121 15.56 22.03 -13.49
C ILE A 121 14.91 23.36 -13.89
N PRO A 122 15.69 24.35 -14.36
CA PRO A 122 15.13 25.62 -14.83
C PRO A 122 14.21 25.39 -16.03
N GLN A 123 13.12 26.15 -16.10
CA GLN A 123 12.10 26.04 -17.16
C GLN A 123 12.66 26.20 -18.60
N GLN A 124 13.86 26.76 -18.75
CA GLN A 124 14.57 26.86 -20.04
C GLN A 124 15.26 25.57 -20.53
N HIS A 125 15.43 24.54 -19.69
CA HIS A 125 16.16 23.31 -20.05
C HIS A 125 15.29 22.07 -20.22
N ILE A 126 14.00 22.14 -19.90
CA ILE A 126 13.03 21.06 -20.08
C ILE A 126 11.93 21.50 -21.04
N ASN A 127 11.43 20.57 -21.84
CA ASN A 127 10.24 20.79 -22.66
C ASN A 127 9.03 21.11 -21.75
N GLU A 128 8.34 22.22 -22.02
CA GLU A 128 7.19 22.68 -21.23
C GLU A 128 6.12 21.60 -21.05
N ASP A 129 5.90 20.78 -22.08
CA ASP A 129 4.91 19.69 -22.04
C ASP A 129 5.31 18.58 -21.05
N THR A 130 6.60 18.22 -21.02
CA THR A 130 7.13 17.23 -20.08
C THR A 130 7.08 17.74 -18.64
N GLN A 131 7.39 19.02 -18.42
CA GLN A 131 7.26 19.64 -17.09
C GLN A 131 5.82 19.62 -16.58
N LYS A 132 4.86 19.98 -17.44
CA LYS A 132 3.43 19.92 -17.10
C LYS A 132 2.99 18.50 -16.75
N GLN A 133 3.43 17.49 -17.51
CA GLN A 133 3.13 16.09 -17.19
C GLN A 133 3.74 15.65 -15.85
N LEU A 134 4.99 16.00 -15.56
CA LEU A 134 5.63 15.69 -14.27
C LEU A 134 4.93 16.36 -13.10
N LEU A 135 4.42 17.58 -13.29
CA LEU A 135 3.66 18.32 -12.29
C LEU A 135 2.27 17.71 -12.05
N ILE A 136 1.57 17.28 -13.11
CA ILE A 136 0.31 16.54 -12.98
C ILE A 136 0.55 15.21 -12.24
N ALA A 137 1.61 14.49 -12.60
CA ALA A 137 1.97 13.23 -11.96
C ALA A 137 2.33 13.41 -10.48
N SER A 138 3.10 14.45 -10.13
CA SER A 138 3.45 14.72 -8.73
C SER A 138 2.24 15.13 -7.88
N ILE A 139 1.31 15.92 -8.43
CA ILE A 139 0.04 16.25 -7.77
C ILE A 139 -0.81 14.99 -7.55
N ALA A 140 -0.92 14.12 -8.55
CA ALA A 140 -1.68 12.88 -8.45
C ALA A 140 -1.08 11.93 -7.39
N LEU A 141 0.23 11.68 -7.46
CA LEU A 141 0.95 10.84 -6.48
C LEU A 141 0.89 11.43 -5.06
N GLY A 142 1.03 12.76 -4.92
CA GLY A 142 0.90 13.45 -3.65
C GLY A 142 -0.50 13.34 -3.06
N SER A 143 -1.54 13.43 -3.91
CA SER A 143 -2.94 13.26 -3.48
C SER A 143 -3.21 11.84 -2.96
N ILE A 144 -2.62 10.82 -3.59
CA ILE A 144 -2.70 9.43 -3.12
C ILE A 144 -1.99 9.29 -1.76
N HIS A 145 -0.80 9.87 -1.61
CA HIS A 145 -0.07 9.84 -0.34
C HIS A 145 -0.84 10.50 0.80
N LEU A 146 -1.36 11.71 0.55
CA LEU A 146 -2.20 12.46 1.50
C LEU A 146 -3.46 11.67 1.91
N SER A 147 -4.05 10.90 0.99
CA SER A 147 -5.21 10.07 1.29
C SER A 147 -4.91 9.01 2.35
N PHE A 148 -3.68 8.49 2.42
CA PHE A 148 -3.27 7.56 3.47
C PHE A 148 -3.16 8.25 4.84
N GLU A 149 -2.63 9.47 4.89
CA GLU A 149 -2.52 10.27 6.11
C GLU A 149 -3.90 10.65 6.66
N ILE A 150 -4.82 11.07 5.78
CA ILE A 150 -6.21 11.36 6.15
C ILE A 150 -6.90 10.13 6.78
N ARG A 151 -6.59 8.91 6.31
CA ARG A 151 -7.13 7.68 6.92
C ARG A 151 -6.61 7.46 8.34
N GLN A 152 -5.31 7.71 8.57
CA GLN A 152 -4.74 7.61 9.91
C GLN A 152 -5.36 8.63 10.86
N PHE A 153 -5.57 9.86 10.37
CA PHE A 153 -6.28 10.93 11.08
C PHE A 153 -7.72 10.55 11.46
N ILE A 154 -8.49 9.98 10.52
CA ILE A 154 -9.89 9.55 10.78
C ILE A 154 -9.92 8.40 11.81
N TYR A 155 -8.93 7.51 11.78
CA TYR A 155 -8.90 6.35 12.65
C TYR A 155 -8.62 6.71 14.12
N ASP A 156 -7.65 7.61 14.38
CA ASP A 156 -7.33 8.06 15.75
C ASP A 156 -6.77 9.49 15.76
N TYR A 157 -7.67 10.47 15.62
CA TYR A 157 -7.35 11.91 15.62
C TYR A 157 -6.53 12.36 16.84
N ILE A 158 -6.84 11.85 18.04
CA ILE A 158 -6.19 12.25 19.28
C ILE A 158 -4.75 11.74 19.32
N LYS A 159 -4.53 10.49 18.89
CA LYS A 159 -3.19 9.93 18.78
C LYS A 159 -2.40 10.59 17.65
N TRP A 160 -3.05 10.88 16.52
CA TRP A 160 -2.41 11.51 15.37
C TRP A 160 -1.78 12.86 15.73
N PHE A 161 -2.47 13.71 16.51
CA PHE A 161 -1.92 14.98 17.00
C PHE A 161 -0.82 14.85 18.06
N LYS A 162 -0.77 13.72 18.78
CA LYS A 162 0.24 13.48 19.83
C LYS A 162 1.55 12.94 19.26
N ASP A 163 1.50 12.26 18.13
CA ASP A 163 2.67 11.69 17.47
C ASP A 163 3.32 12.76 16.58
N PHE A 164 4.38 13.41 17.09
CA PHE A 164 5.14 14.46 16.39
C PHE A 164 5.62 14.04 14.99
N TRP A 165 5.92 12.75 14.81
CA TRP A 165 6.36 12.20 13.53
C TRP A 165 5.28 12.25 12.44
N ASN A 166 4.00 12.28 12.78
CA ASN A 166 2.92 12.39 11.80
C ASN A 166 2.85 13.80 11.17
N ILE A 167 3.38 14.82 11.84
CA ILE A 167 3.48 16.17 11.29
C ILE A 167 4.62 16.25 10.25
N PHE A 168 5.71 15.52 10.48
CA PHE A 168 6.82 15.41 9.52
C PHE A 168 6.55 14.44 8.37
N GLY A 169 5.63 13.50 8.56
CA GLY A 169 5.15 12.59 7.51
C GLY A 169 4.08 13.19 6.59
N MET A 170 3.61 14.41 6.88
CA MET A 170 2.66 15.19 6.06
C MET A 170 3.39 16.01 5.00
#